data_AF-A0A1V3WYU9-F1
#
_entry.id   AF-A0A1V3WYU9-F1
#
_cell.length_a   1.000
_cell.length_b   1.000
_cell.length_c   1.000
_cell.angle_alpha   90.00
_cell.angle_beta   90.00
_cell.angle_gamma   90.00
#
_symmetry.space_group_name_H-M   'P 1'
#
loop_
_entity.id
_entity.type
_entity.pdbx_description
1 polymer ?
#
loop_
_entity_poly.entity_id
_entity_poly.type
_entity_poly.pdbx_seq_one_letter_code
_entity_poly.pdbx_strand_id
1 'polypeptide(L)'
;MTDGPPAKNEFIQRPIEYTWNGSQWVRETTWKWDCLLPDGTIEYDPAKSIAAYTPGPHGILTGVFHTDITSGACKGNVDMPVSAKPAFEPESVI
;
A
#
# COMPACT_ATOMS: atom_id res chain seq x y z
N MET A 1 -0.82 -18.64 -10.43
CA MET A 1 -0.59 -18.37 -8.99
C MET A 1 -0.74 -16.87 -8.81
N THR A 2 -1.86 -16.41 -8.27
CA THR A 2 -2.20 -14.98 -8.15
C THR A 2 -1.75 -14.37 -6.83
N ASP A 3 -1.42 -15.22 -5.85
CA ASP A 3 -1.00 -14.77 -4.52
C ASP A 3 0.51 -14.87 -4.37
N GLY A 4 1.13 -13.74 -4.01
CA GLY A 4 2.52 -13.70 -3.57
C GLY A 4 2.71 -14.34 -2.19
N PRO A 5 3.96 -14.50 -1.74
CA PRO A 5 4.23 -14.98 -0.39
C PRO A 5 3.57 -14.06 0.66
N PRO A 6 3.24 -14.59 1.86
CA PRO A 6 2.72 -13.78 2.95
C PRO A 6 3.62 -12.58 3.24
N ALA A 7 3.01 -11.48 3.66
CA ALA A 7 3.79 -10.33 4.11
C ALA A 7 4.59 -10.73 5.35
N LYS A 8 5.87 -10.37 5.39
CA LYS A 8 6.72 -10.59 6.57
C LYS A 8 6.33 -9.70 7.75
N ASN A 9 5.78 -8.52 7.46
CA ASN A 9 5.31 -7.58 8.47
C ASN A 9 3.88 -7.98 8.92
N GLU A 10 3.79 -8.50 10.14
CA GLU A 10 2.54 -8.99 10.75
C GLU A 10 1.53 -7.85 11.07
N PHE A 11 1.98 -6.59 11.08
CA PHE A 11 1.10 -5.44 11.31
C PHE A 11 0.33 -5.00 10.05
N ILE A 12 0.59 -5.64 8.90
CA ILE A 12 -0.18 -5.40 7.68
C ILE A 12 -1.54 -6.10 7.80
N GLN A 13 -2.58 -5.29 7.99
CA GLN A 13 -3.95 -5.76 8.08
C GLN A 13 -4.41 -6.39 6.75
N ARG A 14 -5.01 -7.58 6.85
CA ARG A 14 -5.71 -8.28 5.76
C ARG A 14 -7.16 -8.56 6.17
N PRO A 15 -8.11 -8.61 5.21
CA PRO A 15 -7.94 -8.35 3.77
C PRO A 15 -7.60 -6.88 3.46
N ILE A 16 -7.07 -6.63 2.26
CA ILE A 16 -6.83 -5.27 1.77
C ILE A 16 -8.13 -4.78 1.14
N GLU A 17 -8.76 -3.79 1.77
CA GLU A 17 -10.03 -3.23 1.31
C GLU A 17 -9.87 -1.74 0.97
N TYR A 18 -10.52 -1.30 -0.10
CA TYR A 18 -10.56 0.09 -0.53
C TYR A 18 -12.01 0.56 -0.56
N THR A 19 -12.21 1.83 -0.18
CA THR A 19 -13.50 2.51 -0.24
C THR A 19 -13.50 3.50 -1.40
N TRP A 20 -14.57 3.50 -2.19
CA TRP A 20 -14.76 4.51 -3.23
C TRP A 20 -15.23 5.83 -2.61
N ASN A 21 -14.53 6.93 -2.90
CA ASN A 21 -14.87 8.25 -2.36
C ASN A 21 -15.64 9.16 -3.34
N GLY A 22 -16.04 8.64 -4.51
CA GLY A 22 -16.66 9.42 -5.59
C GLY A 22 -15.73 9.70 -6.77
N SER A 23 -14.41 9.61 -6.58
CA SER A 23 -13.42 9.83 -7.65
C SER A 23 -12.19 8.92 -7.59
N GLN A 24 -11.89 8.36 -6.41
CA GLN A 24 -10.73 7.51 -6.16
C GLN A 24 -11.10 6.33 -5.25
N TRP A 25 -10.37 5.24 -5.42
CA TRP A 25 -10.33 4.15 -4.46
C TRP A 25 -9.31 4.50 -3.37
N VAL A 26 -9.77 4.59 -2.13
CA VAL A 26 -8.96 5.05 -1.00
C VAL A 26 -8.91 3.99 0.09
N ARG A 27 -7.74 3.79 0.67
CA ARG A 27 -7.53 2.97 1.87
C ARG A 27 -6.67 3.73 2.86
N GLU A 28 -7.21 3.92 4.05
CA GLU A 28 -6.46 4.41 5.20
C GLU A 28 -6.03 3.21 6.06
N THR A 29 -4.83 3.26 6.65
CA THR A 29 -4.33 2.16 7.48
C THR A 29 -3.44 2.71 8.58
N THR A 30 -3.66 2.24 9.81
CA THR A 30 -2.72 2.44 10.93
C THR A 30 -1.99 1.13 11.16
N TRP A 31 -0.66 1.16 11.12
CA TRP A 31 0.20 -0.02 11.16
C TRP A 31 1.58 0.35 11.71
N LYS A 32 2.55 -0.56 11.62
CA LYS A 32 3.93 -0.28 11.97
C LYS A 32 4.84 -0.45 10.77
N TRP A 33 5.58 0.60 10.44
CA TRP A 33 6.57 0.61 9.38
C TRP A 33 7.78 -0.24 9.77
N ASP A 34 8.27 -1.07 8.85
CA ASP A 34 9.49 -1.85 9.01
C ASP A 34 10.72 -0.97 8.75
N CYS A 35 11.26 -0.39 9.82
CA CYS A 35 12.46 0.44 9.79
C CYS A 35 13.71 -0.43 9.88
N LEU A 36 14.39 -0.65 8.75
CA LEU A 36 15.68 -1.34 8.73
C LEU A 36 16.81 -0.41 9.19
N LEU A 37 17.45 -0.75 10.30
CA LEU A 37 18.56 0.00 10.87
C LEU A 37 19.91 -0.36 10.20
N PRO A 38 20.94 0.49 10.30
CA PRO A 38 22.25 0.24 9.69
C PRO A 38 22.95 -1.05 10.16
N ASP A 39 22.62 -1.55 11.35
CA ASP A 39 23.14 -2.80 11.91
C ASP A 39 22.39 -4.06 11.44
N GLY A 40 21.35 -3.88 10.60
CA GLY A 40 20.52 -4.94 10.05
C GLY A 40 19.34 -5.36 10.92
N THR A 41 19.16 -4.75 12.10
CA THR A 41 17.97 -4.97 12.93
C THR A 41 16.75 -4.20 12.37
N ILE A 42 15.54 -4.68 12.69
CA ILE A 42 14.29 -4.03 12.27
C ILE A 42 13.59 -3.45 13.50
N GLU A 43 13.34 -2.15 13.48
CA GLU A 43 12.42 -1.46 14.39
C GLU A 43 11.03 -1.36 13.72
N TYR A 44 9.98 -1.43 14.51
CA TYR A 44 8.59 -1.33 14.03
C TYR A 44 7.96 -0.01 14.49
N ASP A 45 8.03 0.99 13.61
CA ASP A 45 7.68 2.37 13.94
C ASP A 45 6.20 2.68 13.67
N PRO A 46 5.45 3.29 14.59
CA PRO A 46 4.05 3.62 14.40
C PRO A 46 3.80 4.53 13.18
N ALA A 47 2.97 4.07 12.26
CA ALA A 47 2.71 4.74 10.99
C ALA A 47 1.22 4.80 10.63
N LYS A 48 0.86 5.83 9.87
CA LYS A 48 -0.44 5.97 9.21
C LYS A 48 -0.21 6.13 7.72
N SER A 49 -0.97 5.39 6.92
CA SER A 49 -0.85 5.48 5.47
C SER A 49 -2.18 5.68 4.79
N ILE A 50 -2.14 6.35 3.65
CA ILE A 50 -3.24 6.51 2.72
C ILE A 50 -2.77 6.03 1.35
N ALA A 51 -3.42 5.00 0.83
CA ALA A 51 -3.32 4.61 -0.57
C ALA A 51 -4.52 5.19 -1.32
N ALA A 52 -4.29 5.99 -2.35
CA ALA A 52 -5.34 6.53 -3.20
C ALA A 52 -5.06 6.21 -4.65
N TYR A 53 -6.04 5.63 -5.34
CA TYR A 53 -5.97 5.24 -6.75
C TYR A 53 -7.07 5.92 -7.55
N THR A 54 -6.67 6.65 -8.59
CA THR A 54 -7.56 7.26 -9.58
C THR A 54 -7.74 6.31 -10.77
N PRO A 55 -8.98 6.00 -11.18
CA PRO A 55 -9.24 5.26 -12.42
C PRO A 55 -8.73 5.99 -13.66
N GLY A 56 -8.06 5.26 -14.53
CA GLY A 56 -7.57 5.70 -15.84
C GLY A 56 -8.06 4.79 -16.98
N PRO A 57 -7.60 5.05 -18.21
CA PRO A 57 -7.95 4.25 -19.39
C PRO A 57 -7.58 2.78 -19.22
N HIS A 58 -8.29 1.89 -19.92
CA HIS A 58 -8.00 0.46 -19.97
C HIS A 58 -7.93 -0.23 -18.58
N GLY A 59 -8.67 0.29 -17.59
CA GLY A 59 -8.70 -0.26 -16.24
C GLY A 59 -7.41 -0.04 -15.44
N ILE A 60 -6.48 0.78 -15.93
CA ILE A 60 -5.27 1.15 -15.20
C ILE A 60 -5.65 2.14 -14.10
N LEU A 61 -5.18 1.89 -12.89
CA LEU A 61 -5.27 2.81 -11.76
C LEU A 61 -3.90 3.44 -11.53
N THR A 62 -3.87 4.73 -11.23
CA THR A 62 -2.63 5.45 -10.86
C THR A 62 -2.85 6.25 -9.59
N GLY A 63 -1.79 6.47 -8.81
CA GLY A 63 -1.96 7.18 -7.56
C GLY A 63 -0.72 7.25 -6.70
N VAL A 64 -0.94 7.45 -5.40
CA VAL A 64 0.10 7.57 -4.39
C VAL A 64 -0.24 6.72 -3.18
N PHE A 65 0.78 6.10 -2.60
CA PHE A 65 0.76 5.55 -1.26
C PHE A 65 1.61 6.47 -0.37
N HIS A 66 0.92 7.31 0.40
CA HIS A 66 1.52 8.23 1.34
C HIS A 66 1.57 7.59 2.72
N THR A 67 2.69 7.72 3.43
CA THR A 67 2.85 7.22 4.80
C THR A 67 3.50 8.27 5.69
N ASP A 68 2.86 8.55 6.82
CA ASP A 68 3.41 9.32 7.92
C ASP A 68 3.91 8.37 9.01
N ILE A 69 5.20 8.44 9.34
CA ILE A 69 5.85 7.68 10.41
C ILE A 69 6.03 8.62 11.61
N THR A 70 5.26 8.39 12.66
CA THR A 70 5.03 9.37 13.72
C THR A 70 6.15 9.45 14.75
N SER A 71 6.92 8.38 14.93
CA SER A 71 8.01 8.26 15.91
C SER A 71 9.00 7.17 15.51
N GLY A 72 10.09 7.03 16.27
CA GLY A 72 11.11 6.01 16.06
C GLY A 72 12.22 6.45 15.10
N ALA A 73 13.09 5.51 14.74
CA ALA A 73 14.27 5.80 13.91
C ALA A 73 13.90 6.27 12.49
N CYS A 74 12.79 5.78 11.93
CA CYS A 74 12.31 6.15 10.61
C CYS A 74 11.27 7.29 10.62
N LYS A 75 11.17 8.07 11.70
CA LYS A 75 10.24 9.21 11.78
C LYS A 75 10.39 10.13 10.56
N GLY A 76 9.30 10.36 9.85
CA GLY A 76 9.29 11.13 8.60
C GLY A 76 8.07 10.81 7.75
N ASN A 77 8.17 11.07 6.45
CA ASN A 77 7.16 10.70 5.48
C ASN A 77 7.77 9.88 4.34
N VAL A 78 6.92 9.07 3.70
CA VAL A 78 7.25 8.32 2.49
C VAL A 78 6.12 8.50 1.49
N ASP A 79 6.46 9.02 0.32
CA ASP A 79 5.57 9.10 -0.84
C ASP A 79 6.01 8.10 -1.91
N MET A 80 5.15 7.11 -2.17
CA MET A 80 5.38 6.13 -3.23
C MET A 80 4.34 6.31 -4.35
N PRO A 81 4.76 6.73 -5.55
CA PRO A 81 3.92 6.64 -6.73
C PRO A 81 3.57 5.18 -7.01
N VAL A 82 2.29 4.91 -7.24
CA VAL A 82 1.78 3.54 -7.46
C VAL A 82 0.93 3.47 -8.72
N SER A 83 0.94 2.29 -9.34
CA SER A 83 0.06 1.94 -10.45
C SER A 83 -0.44 0.50 -10.26
N ALA A 84 -1.70 0.27 -10.61
CA ALA A 84 -2.31 -1.05 -10.58
C ALA A 84 -2.98 -1.31 -11.93
N LYS A 85 -2.87 -2.55 -12.40
CA LYS A 85 -3.54 -3.03 -13.61
C LYS A 85 -4.19 -4.39 -13.33
N PRO A 86 -5.27 -4.73 -14.05
CA PRO A 86 -5.82 -6.08 -14.00
C PRO A 86 -4.73 -7.12 -14.28
N ALA A 87 -4.68 -8.18 -13.48
CA ALA A 87 -3.73 -9.28 -13.70
C ALA A 87 -4.09 -10.12 -14.94
N PHE A 88 -5.36 -10.11 -15.32
CA PHE A 88 -5.89 -10.75 -16.53
C PHE A 88 -6.71 -9.72 -17.29
N GLU A 89 -6.60 -9.74 -18.63
CA GLU A 89 -7.43 -8.91 -19.50
C GLU A 89 -8.89 -9.39 -19.44
N PRO A 90 -9.89 -8.48 -19.40
CA PRO A 90 -11.31 -8.86 -19.32
C PRO A 90 -11.78 -9.80 -20.45
N GLU A 91 -11.12 -9.77 -21.62
CA GLU A 91 -11.48 -10.59 -22.79
C GLU A 91 -10.98 -12.05 -22.71
N SER A 92 -10.19 -12.41 -21.69
CA SER A 92 -9.64 -13.77 -21.53
C SER A 92 -10.54 -14.70 -20.71
N VAL A 93 -11.72 -14.23 -20.29
CA VAL A 93 -12.72 -15.00 -19.55
C VAL A 93 -13.94 -15.23 -20.47
N ILE A 94 -13.77 -16.11 -21.45
CA ILE A 94 -14.86 -16.66 -22.28
C ILE A 94 -14.75 -18.18 -22.26
#